data_AF-A0A9K3E5N1-F1
#
_entry.id   AF-A0A9K3E5N1-F1
#
_cell.length_a   1.000
_cell.length_b   1.000
_cell.length_c   1.000
_cell.angle_alpha   90.00
_cell.angle_beta   90.00
_cell.angle_gamma   90.00
#
_symmetry.space_group_name_H-M   'P 1'
#
loop_
_entity.id
_entity.type
_entity.pdbx_description
1 polymer ?
#
loop_
_entity_poly.entity_id
_entity_poly.type
_entity_poly.pdbx_seq_one_letter_code
_entity_poly.pdbx_strand_id
1 'polypeptide(L)'
;MKRLPIQKALTNQHLVFRSHIERFWENATYEEESKTINSIVSLNGQDKPIIITEQLVREVIDFPDNENSPTKFPERMVKGCMLRMGYNGPLNKANYLKACFSKPYKFLIHSVLHALSHRKGGYDVMRDY
;
A
#
# COMPACT_ATOMS: atom_id res chain seq x y z
N MET A 1 -15.91 4.81 -19.41
CA MET A 1 -15.99 3.91 -18.24
C MET A 1 -14.75 4.16 -17.40
N LYS A 2 -14.87 4.79 -16.22
CA LYS A 2 -13.70 5.10 -15.37
C LYS A 2 -13.03 3.79 -14.97
N ARG A 3 -11.85 3.56 -15.51
CA ARG A 3 -10.93 2.48 -15.15
C ARG A 3 -10.65 2.56 -13.64
N LEU A 4 -10.40 1.42 -13.00
CA LEU A 4 -10.09 1.35 -11.57
C LEU A 4 -8.98 2.39 -11.23
N PRO A 5 -9.08 3.18 -10.16
CA PRO A 5 -8.13 4.25 -9.83
C PRO A 5 -6.66 3.83 -9.83
N ILE A 6 -6.38 2.56 -9.53
CA ILE A 6 -5.04 1.98 -9.46
C ILE A 6 -4.64 1.22 -10.73
N GLN A 7 -5.45 1.24 -11.80
CA GLN A 7 -5.24 0.41 -12.96
C GLN A 7 -3.87 0.66 -13.60
N LYS A 8 -3.47 1.93 -13.77
CA LYS A 8 -2.15 2.24 -14.33
C LYS A 8 -1.05 1.64 -13.46
N ALA A 9 -1.10 1.78 -12.14
CA ALA A 9 -0.15 1.16 -11.22
C ALA A 9 -0.03 -0.36 -11.43
N LEU A 10 -1.15 -1.05 -11.66
CA LEU A 10 -1.20 -2.51 -11.80
C LEU A 10 -0.82 -3.02 -13.20
N THR A 11 -1.07 -2.23 -14.24
CA THR A 11 -0.92 -2.69 -15.64
C THR A 11 0.21 -2.01 -16.38
N ASN A 12 0.83 -0.97 -15.82
CA ASN A 12 1.93 -0.29 -16.48
C ASN A 12 3.14 -1.22 -16.58
N GLN A 13 3.50 -1.56 -17.82
CA GLN A 13 4.71 -2.30 -18.11
C GLN A 13 5.82 -1.30 -18.43
N HIS A 14 6.53 -0.86 -17.39
CA HIS A 14 7.75 -0.09 -17.55
C HIS A 14 8.95 -1.02 -17.59
N LEU A 15 9.93 -0.74 -18.46
CA LEU A 15 11.20 -1.45 -18.43
C LEU A 15 11.98 -0.99 -17.19
N VAL A 16 12.12 -1.87 -16.21
CA VAL A 16 12.78 -1.55 -14.94
C VAL A 16 14.13 -2.24 -14.91
N PHE A 17 15.19 -1.45 -14.75
CA PHE A 17 16.54 -1.96 -14.59
C PHE A 17 16.87 -2.12 -13.11
N ARG A 18 17.19 -3.35 -12.70
CA ARG A 18 17.58 -3.67 -11.32
C ARG A 18 18.73 -2.79 -10.82
N SER A 19 19.74 -2.55 -11.66
CA SER A 19 20.89 -1.69 -11.33
C SER A 19 20.49 -0.25 -11.02
N HIS A 20 19.42 0.27 -11.62
CA HIS A 20 18.96 1.64 -11.37
C HIS A 20 18.26 1.73 -10.02
N ILE A 21 17.46 0.70 -9.67
CA ILE A 21 16.83 0.59 -8.35
C ILE A 21 17.90 0.51 -7.26
N GLU A 22 18.90 -0.36 -7.43
CA GLU A 22 19.98 -0.53 -6.46
C GLU A 22 20.74 0.78 -6.24
N ARG A 23 21.19 1.45 -7.31
CA ARG A 23 21.87 2.76 -7.21
C ARG A 23 21.02 3.85 -6.58
N PHE A 24 19.72 3.86 -6.86
CA PHE A 24 18.82 4.81 -6.21
C PHE A 24 18.78 4.58 -4.70
N TRP A 25 18.60 3.33 -4.25
CA TRP A 25 18.49 3.02 -2.83
C TRP A 25 19.82 3.09 -2.06
N GLU A 26 20.97 2.95 -2.73
CA GLU A 26 22.30 3.11 -2.11
C GLU A 26 22.49 4.48 -1.45
N ASN A 27 21.98 5.55 -2.08
CA ASN A 27 22.11 6.93 -1.61
C ASN A 27 20.78 7.54 -1.17
N ALA A 28 19.72 6.75 -1.06
CA ALA A 28 18.40 7.27 -0.73
C ALA A 28 18.33 7.70 0.74
N THR A 29 17.88 8.93 0.97
CA THR A 29 17.59 9.49 2.29
C THR A 29 16.18 10.06 2.33
N TYR A 30 15.54 9.94 3.48
CA TYR A 30 14.22 10.54 3.71
C TYR A 30 14.39 11.83 4.49
N GLU A 31 13.75 12.90 3.99
CA GLU A 31 13.75 14.21 4.62
C GLU A 31 12.37 14.50 5.23
N GLU A 32 12.30 14.59 6.55
CA GLU A 32 11.04 14.72 7.29
C GLU A 32 10.36 16.07 7.03
N GLU A 33 11.12 17.16 6.95
CA GLU A 33 10.56 18.52 6.79
C GLU A 33 9.82 18.69 5.46
N SER A 34 10.43 18.17 4.38
CA SER A 34 9.87 18.26 3.03
C SER A 34 9.00 17.05 2.66
N LYS A 35 9.01 15.99 3.48
CA LYS A 35 8.38 14.68 3.20
C LYS A 35 8.81 14.09 1.86
N THR A 36 10.09 14.22 1.51
CA THR A 36 10.65 13.76 0.25
C THR A 36 11.65 12.63 0.43
N ILE A 37 11.80 11.80 -0.61
CA ILE A 37 12.91 10.84 -0.71
C ILE A 37 13.90 11.42 -1.70
N ASN A 38 15.10 11.72 -1.22
CA ASN A 38 16.19 12.26 -2.01
C ASN A 38 17.20 11.15 -2.30
N SER A 39 17.77 11.13 -3.49
CA SER A 39 18.88 10.22 -3.84
C SER A 39 19.79 10.90 -4.85
N ILE A 40 21.05 10.50 -4.89
CA ILE A 40 22.01 10.94 -5.89
C ILE A 40 22.44 9.71 -6.70
N VAL A 41 22.25 9.78 -8.02
CA VAL A 41 22.64 8.71 -8.94
C VAL A 41 23.68 9.24 -9.92
N SER A 42 24.82 8.56 -9.98
CA SER A 42 25.87 8.89 -10.95
C SER A 42 25.58 8.25 -12.31
N LEU A 43 25.43 9.08 -13.34
CA LEU A 43 25.20 8.67 -14.72
C LEU A 43 26.31 9.24 -15.59
N ASN A 44 27.12 8.37 -16.21
CA ASN A 44 28.25 8.75 -17.07
C ASN A 44 29.24 9.72 -16.38
N GLY A 45 29.47 9.56 -15.07
CA GLY A 45 30.37 10.41 -14.29
C GLY A 45 29.78 11.74 -13.85
N GLN A 46 28.47 11.96 -14.05
CA GLN A 46 27.76 13.12 -13.53
C GLN A 46 26.74 12.69 -12.47
N ASP A 47 26.83 13.32 -11.30
CA ASP A 47 25.91 13.08 -10.21
C ASP A 47 24.61 13.85 -10.46
N LYS A 48 23.49 13.13 -10.48
CA LYS A 48 22.16 13.71 -10.67
C LYS A 48 21.31 13.51 -9.42
N PRO A 49 20.76 14.58 -8.83
CA PRO A 49 19.81 14.45 -7.75
C PRO A 49 18.47 13.95 -8.28
N ILE A 50 17.86 13.04 -7.53
CA ILE A 50 16.50 12.54 -7.75
C ILE A 50 15.72 12.86 -6.48
N ILE A 51 14.62 13.60 -6.65
CA ILE A 51 13.72 13.99 -5.56
C ILE A 51 12.36 13.34 -5.85
N ILE A 52 11.94 12.45 -4.97
CA ILE A 52 10.62 11.81 -5.04
C ILE A 52 9.70 12.52 -4.06
N THR A 53 8.71 13.22 -4.61
CA THR A 53 7.62 13.84 -3.86
C THR A 53 6.34 13.01 -4.01
N GLU A 54 5.40 13.19 -3.10
CA GLU A 54 4.07 12.58 -3.21
C GLU A 54 3.38 12.98 -4.52
N GLN A 55 3.46 14.25 -4.90
CA GLN A 55 2.91 14.77 -6.14
C GLN A 55 3.48 14.05 -7.37
N LEU A 56 4.81 13.85 -7.41
CA LEU A 56 5.46 13.14 -8.51
C LEU A 56 4.93 11.70 -8.63
N VAL A 57 4.73 11.01 -7.50
CA VAL A 57 4.17 9.65 -7.51
C VAL A 57 2.75 9.66 -8.07
N ARG A 58 1.89 10.61 -7.65
CA ARG A 58 0.53 10.75 -8.16
C ARG A 58 0.51 11.01 -9.68
N GLU A 59 1.38 11.89 -10.17
CA GLU A 59 1.49 12.21 -11.60
C GLU A 59 1.98 11.01 -12.43
N VAL A 60 3.05 10.34 -11.98
CA VAL A 60 3.64 9.20 -12.69
C VAL A 60 2.66 8.02 -12.71
N ILE A 61 1.98 7.74 -11.60
CA ILE A 61 1.05 6.61 -11.47
C ILE A 61 -0.38 6.95 -11.90
N ASP A 62 -0.66 8.21 -12.24
CA ASP A 62 -1.98 8.72 -12.61
C ASP A 62 -3.04 8.40 -11.54
N PHE A 63 -2.67 8.63 -10.27
CA PHE A 63 -3.64 8.45 -9.20
C PHE A 63 -4.62 9.64 -9.20
N PRO A 64 -5.95 9.37 -9.17
CA PRO A 64 -6.97 10.42 -9.27
C PRO A 64 -7.26 11.12 -7.94
N ASP A 65 -6.52 10.78 -6.90
CA ASP A 65 -6.69 11.29 -5.55
C ASP A 65 -5.91 12.59 -5.35
N ASN A 66 -6.33 13.38 -4.36
CA ASN A 66 -5.71 14.63 -3.94
C ASN A 66 -5.25 14.55 -2.47
N GLU A 67 -4.60 15.62 -1.97
CA GLU A 67 -4.11 15.71 -0.58
C GLU A 67 -5.20 15.42 0.46
N ASN A 68 -6.45 15.81 0.18
CA ASN A 68 -7.59 15.63 1.09
C ASN A 68 -8.33 14.31 0.89
N SER A 69 -7.83 13.43 0.01
CA SER A 69 -8.48 12.15 -0.24
C SER A 69 -8.33 11.23 0.96
N PRO A 70 -9.37 10.44 1.30
CA PRO A 70 -9.35 9.60 2.49
C PRO A 70 -8.27 8.53 2.35
N THR A 71 -7.28 8.57 3.26
CA THR A 71 -6.21 7.57 3.34
C THR A 71 -6.63 6.33 4.14
N LYS A 72 -7.78 6.39 4.81
CA LYS A 72 -8.36 5.31 5.62
C LYS A 72 -9.87 5.23 5.45
N PHE A 73 -10.41 4.04 5.63
CA PHE A 73 -11.86 3.86 5.73
C PHE A 73 -12.34 4.23 7.14
N PRO A 74 -13.54 4.83 7.31
CA PRO A 74 -14.10 5.06 8.63
C PRO A 74 -14.27 3.74 9.39
N GLU A 75 -13.88 3.71 10.66
CA GLU A 75 -13.94 2.51 11.51
C GLU A 75 -15.34 1.86 11.51
N ARG A 76 -16.41 2.68 11.57
CA ARG A 76 -17.80 2.22 11.49
C ARG A 76 -18.09 1.48 10.17
N MET A 77 -17.55 1.96 9.06
CA MET A 77 -17.71 1.32 7.75
C MET A 77 -17.00 -0.03 7.73
N VAL A 78 -15.75 -0.08 8.22
CA VAL A 78 -14.96 -1.31 8.33
C VAL A 78 -15.69 -2.36 9.17
N LYS A 79 -16.13 -2.00 10.38
CA LYS A 79 -16.89 -2.90 11.27
C LYS A 79 -18.19 -3.40 10.64
N GLY A 80 -18.92 -2.50 9.96
CA GLY A 80 -20.12 -2.86 9.22
C GLY A 80 -19.86 -3.88 8.10
N CYS A 81 -18.74 -3.76 7.39
CA CYS A 81 -18.31 -4.75 6.40
C CYS A 81 -17.98 -6.10 7.06
N MET A 82 -17.25 -6.11 8.17
CA MET A 82 -16.93 -7.35 8.89
C MET A 82 -18.20 -8.11 9.31
N LEU A 83 -19.18 -7.39 9.87
CA LEU A 83 -20.48 -7.96 10.23
C LEU A 83 -21.22 -8.55 9.02
N ARG A 84 -21.25 -7.84 7.89
CA ARG A 84 -21.88 -8.35 6.65
C ARG A 84 -21.18 -9.59 6.08
N MET A 85 -19.88 -9.76 6.34
CA MET A 85 -19.12 -10.97 6.01
C MET A 85 -19.35 -12.13 7.00
N GLY A 86 -20.24 -11.94 7.99
CA GLY A 86 -20.56 -12.95 9.00
C GLY A 86 -19.47 -13.10 10.04
N TYR A 87 -18.73 -12.03 10.35
CA TYR A 87 -17.78 -12.02 11.46
C TYR A 87 -18.52 -12.12 12.80
N ASN A 88 -18.20 -13.14 13.60
CA ASN A 88 -18.83 -13.40 14.90
C ASN A 88 -17.93 -13.14 16.12
N GLY A 89 -16.76 -12.52 15.90
CA GLY A 89 -15.83 -12.18 16.97
C GLY A 89 -16.04 -10.78 17.55
N PRO A 90 -15.24 -10.36 18.54
CA PRO A 90 -15.27 -9.01 19.08
C PRO A 90 -14.86 -7.96 18.03
N LEU A 91 -15.67 -6.92 17.83
CA LEU A 91 -15.42 -5.85 16.85
C LEU A 91 -14.57 -4.70 17.38
N ASN A 92 -14.53 -4.47 18.70
CA ASN A 92 -13.78 -3.38 19.32
C ASN A 92 -12.37 -3.80 19.78
N LYS A 93 -11.84 -4.89 19.21
CA LYS A 93 -10.46 -5.30 19.42
C LYS A 93 -9.62 -4.80 18.24
N ALA A 94 -8.36 -4.47 18.50
CA ALA A 94 -7.40 -4.03 17.46
C ALA A 94 -7.15 -5.08 16.34
N ASN A 95 -7.63 -6.31 16.53
CA ASN A 95 -7.33 -7.46 15.70
C ASN A 95 -8.59 -8.29 15.43
N TYR A 96 -8.85 -8.57 14.16
CA TYR A 96 -9.89 -9.51 13.74
C TYR A 96 -9.30 -10.90 13.54
N LEU A 97 -10.01 -11.93 13.98
CA LEU A 97 -9.60 -13.32 13.79
C LEU A 97 -10.23 -13.89 12.54
N LYS A 98 -9.40 -14.40 11.62
CA LYS A 98 -9.86 -15.10 10.41
C LYS A 98 -10.84 -16.23 10.77
N ALA A 99 -10.60 -16.91 11.89
CA ALA A 99 -11.46 -18.00 12.37
C ALA A 99 -12.93 -17.61 12.59
N CYS A 100 -13.20 -16.33 12.89
CA CYS A 100 -14.52 -15.80 13.21
C CYS A 100 -15.36 -15.41 12.00
N PHE A 101 -14.85 -15.51 10.77
CA PHE A 101 -15.65 -15.28 9.56
C PHE A 101 -16.40 -16.54 9.13
N SER A 102 -17.53 -16.33 8.44
CA SER A 102 -18.24 -17.42 7.76
C SER A 102 -17.35 -18.07 6.68
N LYS A 103 -17.60 -19.34 6.35
CA LYS A 103 -16.75 -20.16 5.46
C LYS A 103 -16.30 -19.46 4.16
N PRO A 104 -17.17 -18.83 3.35
CA PRO A 104 -16.74 -18.19 2.10
C PRO A 104 -15.79 -17.00 2.36
N TYR A 105 -16.11 -16.14 3.32
CA TYR A 105 -15.29 -14.98 3.64
C TYR A 105 -14.00 -15.35 4.39
N LYS A 106 -14.02 -16.44 5.17
CA LYS A 106 -12.82 -16.99 5.82
C LYS A 106 -11.74 -17.33 4.80
N PHE A 107 -12.11 -17.95 3.68
CA PHE A 107 -11.17 -18.26 2.60
C PHE A 107 -10.67 -17.00 1.86
N LEU A 108 -11.55 -16.03 1.63
CA LEU A 108 -11.17 -14.73 1.05
C LEU A 108 -10.15 -14.01 1.94
N ILE A 109 -10.44 -13.86 3.24
CA ILE A 109 -9.54 -13.23 4.21
C ILE A 109 -8.24 -14.00 4.34
N HIS A 110 -8.28 -15.34 4.29
CA HIS A 110 -7.07 -16.16 4.24
C HIS A 110 -6.18 -15.76 3.06
N SER A 111 -6.75 -15.67 1.86
CA SER A 111 -6.02 -15.35 0.63
C SER A 111 -5.42 -13.94 0.70
N VAL A 112 -6.18 -12.96 1.17
CA VAL A 112 -5.70 -11.57 1.36
C VAL A 112 -4.57 -11.49 2.39
N LEU A 113 -4.71 -12.17 3.54
CA LEU A 113 -3.68 -12.18 4.59
C LEU A 113 -2.37 -12.81 4.11
N HIS A 114 -2.43 -13.82 3.24
CA HIS A 114 -1.24 -14.47 2.70
C HIS A 114 -0.59 -13.67 1.56
N ALA A 115 -1.38 -13.06 0.69
CA ALA A 115 -0.87 -12.39 -0.50
C ALA A 115 -0.51 -10.91 -0.28
N LEU A 116 -1.24 -10.19 0.58
CA LEU A 116 -1.23 -8.71 0.61
C LEU A 116 -0.91 -8.10 1.98
N SER A 117 -0.88 -8.89 3.05
CA SER A 117 -0.58 -8.33 4.38
C SER A 117 0.93 -8.11 4.55
N HIS A 118 1.33 -6.94 5.05
CA HIS A 118 2.70 -6.74 5.55
C HIS A 118 2.88 -7.54 6.85
N ARG A 119 3.51 -8.72 6.75
CA ARG A 119 3.55 -9.72 7.82
C ARG A 119 4.60 -9.36 8.88
N LYS A 120 4.17 -9.18 10.14
CA LYS A 120 5.05 -9.27 11.34
C LYS A 120 4.55 -10.32 12.36
N GLY A 121 3.55 -11.15 12.02
CA GLY A 121 2.91 -12.11 12.93
C GLY A 121 2.24 -13.29 12.20
N GLY A 122 1.40 -14.07 12.91
CA GLY A 122 0.79 -15.31 12.42
C GLY A 122 -0.28 -15.18 11.32
N TYR A 123 -0.73 -16.31 10.76
CA TYR A 123 -1.68 -16.39 9.61
C TYR A 123 -3.17 -16.32 9.96
N ASP A 124 -3.49 -15.89 11.18
CA ASP A 124 -4.87 -15.91 11.69
C ASP A 124 -5.39 -14.54 12.11
N VAL A 125 -4.51 -13.54 12.20
CA VAL A 125 -4.83 -12.20 12.68
C VAL A 125 -4.80 -11.20 11.54
N MET A 126 -5.91 -10.49 11.36
CA MET A 126 -6.00 -9.29 10.55
C MET A 126 -5.91 -8.06 11.46
N ARG A 127 -4.95 -7.18 11.22
CA ARG A 127 -4.79 -5.93 11.97
C ARG A 127 -5.66 -4.84 11.34
N ASP A 128 -6.34 -4.09 12.19
CA ASP A 128 -6.95 -2.81 11.80
C ASP A 128 -5.84 -1.75 11.86
N TYR A 129 -5.44 -1.19 10.71
CA TYR A 129 -4.37 -0.19 10.59
C TYR A 129 -4.95 1.20 10.25
#